data_AF-A0A847EYB9-F1
#
_entry.id   AF-A0A847EYB9-F1
#
_cell.length_a   1.000
_cell.length_b   1.000
_cell.length_c   1.000
_cell.angle_alpha   90.00
_cell.angle_beta   90.00
_cell.angle_gamma   90.00
#
_symmetry.space_group_name_H-M   'P 1'
#
loop_
_entity.id
_entity.type
_entity.pdbx_description
1 polymer ?
#
loop_
_entity_poly.entity_id
_entity_poly.type
_entity_poly.pdbx_seq_one_letter_code
_entity_poly.pdbx_strand_id
1 'polypeptide(L)'
;MRFLLSLCLCLMQGGLCLSAQPLRLAFYNVENFFDCEDDSLTADEEFLPGGLRGWTPTRFWQKAGHISRVMAYLKFPVLVGLAEVENEACLSRLTRASPLKQAGYAFIHRESPDPRGIDVALLYNPYLFQPLHDT
;
A
#
# COMPACT_ATOMS: atom_id res chain seq x y z
N MET A 1 -33.95 37.81 -37.22
CA MET A 1 -33.82 36.46 -36.61
C MET A 1 -32.59 35.64 -37.04
N ARG A 2 -31.79 36.04 -38.05
CA ARG A 2 -30.60 35.26 -38.46
C ARG A 2 -29.27 35.65 -37.78
N PHE A 3 -29.20 36.77 -37.07
CA PHE A 3 -27.96 37.23 -36.40
C PHE A 3 -27.75 36.70 -34.97
N LEU A 4 -28.77 36.10 -34.35
CA LEU A 4 -28.69 35.62 -32.96
C LEU A 4 -28.18 34.17 -32.83
N LEU A 5 -28.19 33.39 -33.92
CA LEU A 5 -27.75 32.00 -33.91
C LEU A 5 -26.23 31.84 -34.05
N SER A 6 -25.51 32.86 -34.55
CA SER A 6 -24.07 32.76 -34.76
C SER A 6 -23.22 33.07 -33.52
N LEU A 7 -23.81 33.70 -32.48
CA LEU A 7 -23.08 34.10 -31.27
C LEU A 7 -23.02 32.98 -30.22
N CYS A 8 -23.92 31.99 -30.29
CA CYS A 8 -23.99 30.91 -29.31
C CYS A 8 -22.91 29.83 -29.54
N LEU A 9 -22.32 29.77 -30.74
CA LEU A 9 -21.33 28.74 -31.10
C LEU A 9 -19.89 29.07 -30.66
N CYS A 10 -19.59 30.31 -30.29
CA CYS A 10 -18.23 30.73 -29.90
C CYS A 10 -17.91 30.55 -28.40
N LEU A 11 -18.86 30.16 -27.56
CA LEU A 11 -18.62 29.98 -26.11
C LEU A 11 -18.27 28.54 -25.71
N MET A 12 -18.14 27.62 -26.66
CA MET A 12 -17.83 26.20 -26.41
C MET A 12 -16.40 25.81 -26.84
N GLN A 13 -15.46 26.76 -26.83
CA GLN A 13 -14.03 26.48 -26.98
C GLN A 13 -13.29 26.53 -25.64
N GLY A 14 -13.97 26.18 -24.54
CA GLY A 14 -13.29 25.77 -23.33
C GLY A 14 -12.61 24.44 -23.60
N GLY A 15 -11.36 24.48 -24.10
CA GLY A 15 -10.55 23.28 -24.24
C GLY A 15 -10.52 22.57 -22.89
N LEU A 16 -10.98 21.32 -22.86
CA LEU A 16 -10.76 20.44 -21.71
C LEU A 16 -9.23 20.32 -21.57
N CYS A 17 -8.66 21.10 -20.66
CA CYS A 17 -7.33 20.85 -20.16
C CYS A 17 -7.45 19.59 -19.31
N LEU A 18 -7.26 18.43 -19.94
CA LEU A 18 -7.19 17.16 -19.24
C LEU A 18 -5.91 17.19 -18.40
N SER A 19 -6.00 17.72 -17.18
CA SER A 19 -4.90 17.69 -16.24
C SER A 19 -4.63 16.23 -15.89
N ALA A 20 -3.53 15.69 -16.42
CA ALA A 20 -3.07 14.37 -16.05
C ALA A 20 -2.81 14.37 -14.54
N GLN A 21 -3.58 13.58 -13.79
CA GLN A 21 -3.35 13.43 -12.36
C GLN A 21 -1.95 12.82 -12.18
N PRO A 22 -1.07 13.42 -11.36
CA PRO A 22 0.27 12.89 -11.18
C PRO A 22 0.20 11.52 -10.50
N LEU A 23 0.76 10.51 -11.16
CA LEU A 23 0.94 9.20 -10.54
C LEU A 23 2.02 9.30 -9.47
N ARG A 24 1.70 8.80 -8.28
CA ARG A 24 2.62 8.76 -7.15
C ARG A 24 3.11 7.34 -6.97
N LEU A 25 4.41 7.17 -6.89
CA LEU A 25 5.06 5.92 -6.55
C LEU A 25 5.83 6.12 -5.25
N ALA A 26 5.86 5.11 -4.39
CA ALA A 26 6.59 5.15 -3.14
C ALA A 26 7.34 3.84 -2.91
N PHE A 27 8.44 3.94 -2.17
CA PHE A 27 9.11 2.80 -1.56
C PHE A 27 9.19 3.09 -0.06
N TYR A 28 8.81 2.12 0.76
CA TYR A 28 8.74 2.28 2.21
C TYR A 28 9.22 1.01 2.91
N ASN A 29 10.41 1.08 3.50
CA ASN A 29 10.83 0.10 4.50
C ASN A 29 10.03 0.34 5.78
N VAL A 30 9.22 -0.64 6.20
CA VAL A 30 8.33 -0.52 7.37
C VAL A 30 9.00 -0.95 8.68
N GLU A 31 10.31 -1.22 8.65
CA GLU A 31 11.20 -1.62 9.74
C GLU A 31 10.65 -2.78 10.58
N ASN A 32 10.66 -4.01 10.07
CA ASN A 32 10.22 -5.23 10.78
C ASN A 32 8.71 -5.28 11.10
N PHE A 33 7.85 -5.43 10.08
CA PHE A 33 6.40 -5.64 10.27
C PHE A 33 6.07 -7.14 10.35
N PHE A 34 6.28 -7.68 11.54
CA PHE A 34 5.97 -9.04 11.97
C PHE A 34 4.54 -9.17 12.46
N ASP A 35 3.95 -10.35 12.34
CA ASP A 35 2.78 -10.77 13.06
C ASP A 35 3.15 -11.21 14.48
N CYS A 36 2.38 -12.07 15.13
CA CYS A 36 2.62 -12.48 16.52
C CYS A 36 2.63 -14.01 16.66
N GLU A 37 2.86 -14.72 15.57
CA GLU A 37 2.85 -16.17 15.44
C GLU A 37 4.28 -16.62 15.11
N ASP A 38 4.80 -17.61 15.83
CA ASP A 38 6.17 -18.11 15.69
C ASP A 38 6.33 -18.89 14.38
N ASP A 39 7.32 -18.53 13.57
CA ASP A 39 7.75 -19.35 12.42
C ASP A 39 9.09 -20.03 12.72
N SER A 40 9.01 -21.31 13.06
CA SER A 40 10.15 -22.19 13.36
C SER A 40 11.22 -22.30 12.28
N LEU A 41 10.98 -21.80 11.05
CA LEU A 41 11.94 -21.78 9.96
C LEU A 41 12.76 -20.48 9.90
N THR A 42 12.40 -19.48 10.69
CA THR A 42 12.98 -18.13 10.68
C THR A 42 13.43 -17.73 12.09
N ALA A 43 14.19 -16.64 12.19
CA ALA A 43 14.66 -16.09 13.47
C ALA A 43 13.81 -14.88 13.89
N ASP A 44 12.50 -15.08 14.08
CA ASP A 44 11.51 -14.04 14.41
C ASP A 44 11.22 -13.92 15.92
N GLU A 45 11.85 -14.74 16.77
CA GLU A 45 11.46 -14.90 18.18
C GLU A 45 11.61 -13.60 19.00
N GLU A 46 12.51 -12.71 18.57
CA GLU A 46 12.65 -11.36 19.13
C GLU A 46 11.35 -10.54 19.00
N PHE A 47 10.55 -10.80 17.97
CA PHE A 47 9.30 -10.15 17.60
C PHE A 47 8.05 -10.98 17.97
N LEU A 48 8.12 -11.78 19.03
CA LEU A 48 6.96 -12.43 19.64
C LEU A 48 6.51 -11.74 20.93
N PRO A 49 5.28 -12.03 21.46
CA PRO A 49 4.79 -11.43 22.69
C PRO A 49 5.69 -11.65 23.92
N GLY A 50 6.37 -12.79 23.98
CA GLY A 50 7.37 -13.12 25.01
C GLY A 50 8.82 -12.80 24.62
N GLY A 51 9.04 -12.32 23.39
CA GLY A 51 10.36 -12.01 22.85
C GLY A 51 10.98 -10.75 23.43
N LEU A 52 12.25 -10.50 23.07
CA LEU A 52 13.01 -9.34 23.56
C LEU A 52 12.32 -7.99 23.25
N ARG A 53 11.63 -7.88 22.10
CA ARG A 53 10.88 -6.67 21.76
C ARG A 53 9.52 -6.59 22.42
N GLY A 54 8.99 -7.67 23.00
CA GLY A 54 7.65 -7.71 23.58
C GLY A 54 6.60 -7.33 22.54
N TRP A 55 6.64 -7.96 21.38
CA TRP A 55 5.78 -7.64 20.24
C TRP A 55 4.41 -8.26 20.44
N THR A 56 3.41 -7.43 20.73
CA THR A 56 2.06 -7.88 21.06
C THR A 56 1.08 -7.56 19.95
N PRO A 57 -0.10 -8.22 19.91
CA PRO A 57 -1.16 -7.86 18.97
C PRO A 57 -1.53 -6.36 19.00
N THR A 58 -1.44 -5.72 20.17
CA THR A 58 -1.65 -4.27 20.30
C THR A 58 -0.60 -3.47 19.53
N ARG A 59 0.69 -3.86 19.61
CA ARG A 59 1.78 -3.20 18.86
C ARG A 59 1.68 -3.46 17.36
N PHE A 60 1.30 -4.67 16.96
CA PHE A 60 0.99 -5.00 15.58
C PHE A 60 -0.02 -4.02 15.00
N TRP A 61 -1.19 -3.87 15.64
CA TRP A 61 -2.24 -2.98 15.14
C TRP A 61 -1.87 -1.50 15.22
N GLN A 62 -1.12 -1.09 16.24
CA GLN A 62 -0.59 0.27 16.33
C GLN A 62 0.34 0.56 15.15
N LYS A 63 1.23 -0.36 14.80
CA LYS A 63 2.14 -0.23 13.66
C LYS A 63 1.39 -0.23 12.33
N ALA A 64 0.43 -1.13 12.13
CA ALA A 64 -0.43 -1.13 10.93
C ALA A 64 -1.18 0.21 10.76
N GLY A 65 -1.66 0.79 11.87
CA GLY A 65 -2.27 2.12 11.89
C GLY A 65 -1.29 3.23 11.52
N HIS A 66 -0.04 3.17 12.01
CA HIS A 66 1.01 4.12 11.65
C HIS A 66 1.39 4.04 10.17
N ILE A 67 1.56 2.83 9.62
CA ILE A 67 1.82 2.61 8.19
C ILE A 67 0.67 3.21 7.38
N SER A 68 -0.58 2.94 7.75
CA SER A 68 -1.77 3.51 7.11
C SER A 68 -1.75 5.04 7.08
N ARG A 69 -1.33 5.68 8.18
CA ARG A 69 -1.23 7.14 8.29
C ARG A 69 -0.13 7.70 7.38
N VAL A 70 1.01 7.02 7.24
CA VAL A 70 2.07 7.40 6.29
C VAL A 70 1.54 7.33 4.85
N MET A 71 0.84 6.25 4.50
CA MET A 71 0.24 6.09 3.17
C MET A 71 -0.77 7.19 2.84
N ALA A 72 -1.60 7.58 3.82
CA ALA A 72 -2.53 8.69 3.69
C ALA A 72 -1.81 10.04 3.50
N TYR A 73 -0.73 10.30 4.26
CA TYR A 73 0.08 11.51 4.10
C TYR A 73 0.71 11.62 2.71
N LEU A 74 1.13 10.49 2.14
CA LEU A 74 1.65 10.41 0.77
C LEU A 74 0.56 10.53 -0.31
N LYS A 75 -0.71 10.68 0.09
CA LYS A 75 -1.90 10.72 -0.78
C LYS A 75 -2.12 9.41 -1.55
N PHE A 76 -1.97 8.28 -0.86
CA PHE A 76 -2.21 6.93 -1.37
C PHE A 76 -1.54 6.69 -2.75
N PRO A 77 -0.20 6.54 -2.79
CA PRO A 77 0.52 6.33 -4.03
C PRO A 77 -0.01 5.11 -4.79
N VAL A 78 -0.12 5.19 -6.11
CA VAL A 78 -0.79 4.16 -6.91
C VAL A 78 -0.02 2.83 -6.94
N LEU A 79 1.28 2.89 -6.68
CA LEU A 79 2.19 1.75 -6.49
C LEU A 79 3.08 2.02 -5.28
N VAL A 80 3.19 1.05 -4.37
CA VAL A 80 4.06 1.15 -3.19
C VAL A 80 4.87 -0.13 -3.03
N GLY A 81 6.20 -0.01 -3.14
CA GLY A 81 7.10 -1.07 -2.69
C GLY A 81 7.22 -1.03 -1.17
N LEU A 82 6.98 -2.15 -0.52
CA LEU A 82 7.26 -2.36 0.90
C LEU A 82 8.47 -3.29 1.05
N ALA A 83 9.27 -3.03 2.07
CA ALA A 83 10.33 -3.91 2.52
C ALA A 83 10.21 -4.14 4.02
N GLU A 84 10.76 -5.27 4.47
CA GLU A 84 10.73 -5.71 5.87
C GLU A 84 9.31 -6.02 6.38
N VAL A 85 8.49 -6.66 5.55
CA VAL A 85 7.20 -7.23 5.94
C VAL A 85 7.39 -8.73 6.08
N GLU A 86 6.94 -9.34 7.17
CA GLU A 86 7.21 -10.78 7.39
C GLU A 86 6.53 -11.70 6.36
N ASN A 87 5.20 -11.59 6.20
CA ASN A 87 4.46 -12.56 5.40
C ASN A 87 3.16 -11.99 4.80
N GLU A 88 2.43 -12.83 4.05
CA GLU A 88 1.15 -12.45 3.46
C GLU A 88 0.06 -12.16 4.51
N ALA A 89 0.11 -12.77 5.69
CA ALA A 89 -0.85 -12.51 6.75
C ALA A 89 -0.71 -11.06 7.27
N CYS A 90 0.52 -10.56 7.42
CA CYS A 90 0.82 -9.16 7.67
C CYS A 90 0.21 -8.24 6.61
N LEU A 91 0.46 -8.52 5.32
CA LEU A 91 -0.09 -7.73 4.21
C LEU A 91 -1.61 -7.76 4.14
N SER A 92 -2.22 -8.92 4.36
CA SER A 92 -3.68 -9.10 4.38
C SER A 92 -4.30 -8.30 5.52
N ARG A 93 -3.76 -8.39 6.74
CA ARG A 93 -4.23 -7.61 7.90
C ARG A 93 -4.03 -6.11 7.67
N LEU A 94 -2.90 -5.69 7.10
CA LEU A 94 -2.64 -4.30 6.74
C LEU A 94 -3.63 -3.78 5.69
N THR A 95 -3.80 -4.47 4.56
CA THR A 95 -4.61 -3.99 3.43
C THR A 95 -6.10 -4.20 3.60
N ARG A 96 -6.56 -5.13 4.46
CA ARG A 96 -7.98 -5.50 4.58
C ARG A 96 -8.61 -5.16 5.92
N ALA A 97 -7.83 -5.18 7.00
CA ALA A 97 -8.34 -5.01 8.37
C ALA A 97 -7.87 -3.72 9.06
N SER A 98 -6.78 -3.10 8.61
CA SER A 98 -6.33 -1.80 9.12
C SER A 98 -7.07 -0.61 8.45
N PRO A 99 -6.83 0.64 8.89
CA PRO A 99 -7.34 1.82 8.20
C PRO A 99 -6.97 1.91 6.71
N LEU A 100 -5.86 1.30 6.28
CA LEU A 100 -5.43 1.27 4.87
C LEU A 100 -6.46 0.60 3.94
N LYS A 101 -7.40 -0.21 4.47
CA LYS A 101 -8.45 -0.86 3.66
C LYS A 101 -9.25 0.09 2.79
N GLN A 102 -9.39 1.35 3.20
CA GLN A 102 -10.10 2.37 2.42
C GLN A 102 -9.40 2.72 1.11
N ALA A 103 -8.08 2.49 1.01
CA ALA A 103 -7.31 2.71 -0.21
C ALA A 103 -7.46 1.57 -1.23
N GLY A 104 -8.00 0.41 -0.82
CA GLY A 104 -8.32 -0.69 -1.74
C GLY A 104 -7.11 -1.33 -2.42
N TYR A 105 -5.94 -1.33 -1.79
CA TYR A 105 -4.74 -1.97 -2.35
C TYR A 105 -4.90 -3.49 -2.45
N ALA A 106 -4.47 -4.05 -3.59
CA ALA A 106 -4.05 -5.43 -3.70
C ALA A 106 -2.52 -5.50 -3.55
N PHE A 107 -1.96 -6.70 -3.40
CA PHE A 107 -0.53 -6.88 -3.22
C PHE A 107 0.04 -8.08 -3.97
N ILE A 108 1.33 -8.01 -4.28
CA ILE A 108 2.19 -9.13 -4.66
C ILE A 108 3.26 -9.25 -3.57
N HIS A 109 3.55 -10.45 -3.12
CA HIS A 109 4.50 -10.74 -2.04
C HIS A 109 5.64 -11.63 -2.55
N ARG A 110 6.86 -11.44 -2.04
CA ARG A 110 8.02 -12.27 -2.38
C ARG A 110 8.93 -12.51 -1.20
N GLU A 111 9.16 -13.78 -0.94
CA GLU A 111 10.16 -14.26 0.02
C GLU A 111 11.55 -13.74 -0.32
N SER A 112 12.25 -13.27 0.71
CA SER A 112 13.62 -12.76 0.64
C SER A 112 14.54 -13.67 1.46
N PRO A 113 15.84 -13.75 1.12
CA PRO A 113 16.81 -14.57 1.86
C PRO A 113 17.27 -13.88 3.15
N ASP A 114 16.34 -13.28 3.91
CA ASP A 114 16.63 -12.70 5.22
C ASP A 114 16.36 -13.76 6.30
N PRO A 115 17.33 -14.08 7.18
CA PRO A 115 17.15 -15.12 8.19
C PRO A 115 16.04 -14.79 9.21
N ARG A 116 15.62 -13.54 9.31
CA ARG A 116 14.50 -13.13 10.16
C ARG A 116 13.13 -13.43 9.56
N GLY A 117 13.06 -13.91 8.31
CA GLY A 117 11.78 -14.17 7.64
C GLY A 117 11.05 -12.90 7.19
N ILE A 118 11.78 -11.88 6.75
CA ILE A 118 11.17 -10.63 6.27
C ILE A 118 11.41 -10.40 4.79
N ASP A 119 10.37 -9.90 4.16
CA ASP A 119 10.15 -9.96 2.74
C ASP A 119 9.87 -8.59 2.12
N VAL A 120 9.67 -8.62 0.81
CA VAL A 120 9.28 -7.46 0.02
C VAL A 120 7.88 -7.66 -0.56
N ALA A 121 7.17 -6.56 -0.73
CA ALA A 121 5.85 -6.57 -1.34
C ALA A 121 5.64 -5.38 -2.27
N LEU A 122 4.79 -5.55 -3.27
CA LEU A 122 4.28 -4.47 -4.09
C LEU A 122 2.79 -4.30 -3.83
N LEU A 123 2.40 -3.20 -3.19
CA LEU A 123 1.01 -2.76 -3.15
C LEU A 123 0.65 -2.03 -4.43
N TYR A 124 -0.51 -2.32 -5.01
CA TYR A 124 -1.01 -1.68 -6.21
C TYR A 124 -2.50 -1.43 -6.14
N ASN A 125 -2.97 -0.38 -6.82
CA ASN A 125 -4.40 -0.12 -6.99
C ASN A 125 -4.95 -1.03 -8.11
N PRO A 126 -5.81 -2.02 -7.80
CA PRO A 126 -6.29 -3.00 -8.77
C PRO A 126 -7.28 -2.40 -9.80
N TYR A 127 -7.80 -1.19 -9.57
CA TYR A 127 -8.61 -0.47 -10.56
C TYR A 127 -7.76 0.23 -11.63
N LEU A 128 -6.46 0.41 -11.38
CA LEU A 128 -5.52 1.08 -12.29
C LEU A 128 -4.50 0.11 -12.91
N PHE A 129 -4.15 -0.96 -12.20
CA PHE A 129 -3.11 -1.90 -12.61
C PHE A 129 -3.60 -3.33 -12.54
N GLN A 130 -3.25 -4.10 -13.58
CA GLN A 130 -3.40 -5.55 -13.63
C GLN A 130 -1.99 -6.15 -13.78
N PRO A 131 -1.52 -6.97 -12.83
CA PRO A 131 -0.28 -7.71 -12.99
C PRO A 131 -0.32 -8.60 -14.23
N LEU A 132 0.75 -8.58 -15.03
CA LEU A 132 0.89 -9.43 -16.22
C LEU A 132 1.63 -10.75 -15.91
N HIS A 133 2.56 -10.68 -14.96
CA HIS A 133 3.36 -11.80 -14.49
C HIS A 133 3.54 -11.69 -12.98
N ASP A 134 3.30 -12.79 -12.27
CA ASP A 134 3.42 -12.91 -10.81
C ASP A 134 3.99 -14.27 -10.38
N THR A 135 4.56 -15.04 -11.31
CA THR A 135 5.28 -16.32 -11.05
C THR A 135 6.64 -16.09 -10.40
#